data_AF-A0A6A3H8L9-F1
#
_entry.id   AF-A0A6A3H8L9-F1
#
_cell.length_a   1.000
_cell.length_b   1.000
_cell.length_c   1.000
_cell.angle_alpha   90.00
_cell.angle_beta   90.00
_cell.angle_gamma   90.00
#
_symmetry.space_group_name_H-M   'P 1'
#
loop_
_entity.id
_entity.type
_entity.pdbx_description
1 polymer ?
#
loop_
_entity_poly.entity_id
_entity_poly.type
_entity_poly.pdbx_seq_one_letter_code
_entity_poly.pdbx_strand_id
1 'polypeptide(L)'
;MILPIRIIYQAWFKPDVADQRYHHCICGKVYQQDVTISGYSNLLQHLKAAHKGYEALTNANGTLQPAITEFLQLDKSALLNKWANWIVMKALPLSFCEDPHTRACTKLPRVSRHTLKVHMFAIMKNVEAFIRANLPHAFGLVFDGWTTSGVRYVGLFAVFPPTDAIPAGRVLLAFPPLED
;
A
#
# COMPACT_ATOMS: atom_id res chain seq x y z
N MET A 1 -6.92 22.56 24.11
CA MET A 1 -6.40 21.24 23.68
C MET A 1 -5.66 21.47 22.37
N ILE A 2 -4.33 21.55 22.42
CA ILE A 2 -3.51 21.93 21.26
C ILE A 2 -3.36 20.67 20.40
N LEU A 3 -4.01 20.65 19.23
CA LEU A 3 -3.83 19.57 18.25
C LEU A 3 -2.32 19.46 17.91
N PRO A 4 -1.75 18.26 17.72
CA PRO A 4 -0.38 18.14 17.28
C PRO A 4 -0.27 18.69 15.85
N ILE A 5 0.32 19.88 15.71
CA ILE A 5 0.43 20.65 14.47
C ILE A 5 0.97 19.82 13.30
N ARG A 6 1.84 18.84 13.59
CA ARG A 6 2.38 17.88 12.63
C ARG A 6 1.30 16.99 11.97
N ILE A 7 0.24 16.63 12.70
CA ILE A 7 -0.84 15.78 12.21
C ILE A 7 -1.73 16.56 11.21
N ILE A 8 -2.06 17.80 11.54
CA ILE A 8 -2.78 18.70 10.63
C ILE A 8 -1.96 18.88 9.35
N TYR A 9 -0.65 19.13 9.48
CA TYR A 9 0.23 19.24 8.32
C TYR A 9 0.17 18.01 7.41
N GLN A 10 0.31 16.80 7.96
CA GLN A 10 0.29 15.56 7.17
C GLN A 10 -1.04 15.30 6.46
N ALA A 11 -2.16 15.81 6.99
CA ALA A 11 -3.47 15.65 6.38
C ALA A 11 -3.69 16.60 5.20
N TRP A 12 -3.11 17.80 5.21
CA TRP A 12 -3.42 18.85 4.24
C TRP A 12 -2.30 19.16 3.26
N PHE A 13 -1.05 18.80 3.58
CA PHE A 13 0.11 19.18 2.81
C PHE A 13 0.94 17.97 2.37
N LYS A 14 1.41 18.00 1.12
CA LYS A 14 2.41 17.07 0.58
C LYS A 14 3.71 17.84 0.32
N PRO A 15 4.87 17.44 0.88
CA PRO A 15 6.13 18.08 0.55
C PRO A 15 6.46 17.86 -0.93
N ASP A 16 7.08 18.85 -1.56
CA ASP A 16 7.57 18.75 -2.93
C ASP A 16 8.67 17.69 -3.03
N VAL A 17 8.71 17.01 -4.18
CA VAL A 17 9.61 15.89 -4.42
C VAL A 17 11.05 16.38 -4.68
N ALA A 18 11.22 17.59 -5.23
CA ALA A 18 12.50 18.17 -5.59
C ALA A 18 13.12 19.01 -4.45
N ASP A 19 12.30 19.74 -3.68
CA ASP A 19 12.78 20.52 -2.52
C ASP A 19 11.79 20.45 -1.35
N GLN A 20 12.23 19.83 -0.25
CA GLN A 20 11.43 19.62 0.97
C GLN A 20 11.02 20.92 1.68
N ARG A 21 11.54 22.08 1.26
CA ARG A 21 11.07 23.38 1.72
C ARG A 21 9.76 23.78 1.05
N TYR A 22 9.33 23.15 -0.04
CA TYR A 22 8.05 23.46 -0.67
C TYR A 22 6.97 22.46 -0.24
N HIS A 23 5.77 22.97 0.05
CA HIS A 23 4.65 22.21 0.59
C HIS A 23 3.39 22.51 -0.21
N HIS A 24 2.81 21.46 -0.80
CA HIS A 24 1.62 21.51 -1.64
C HIS A 24 0.38 21.24 -0.81
N CYS A 25 -0.49 22.23 -0.66
CA CYS A 25 -1.80 22.04 -0.06
C CYS A 25 -2.73 21.27 -1.01
N ILE A 26 -3.70 20.53 -0.48
CA ILE A 26 -4.76 19.86 -1.26
C ILE A 26 -5.55 20.84 -2.14
N CYS A 27 -5.65 22.12 -1.76
CA CYS A 27 -6.27 23.14 -2.61
C CYS A 27 -5.41 23.56 -3.83
N GLY A 28 -4.23 22.97 -4.01
CA GLY A 28 -3.31 23.26 -5.11
C GLY A 28 -2.35 24.42 -4.87
N LYS A 29 -2.42 25.12 -3.72
CA LYS A 29 -1.46 26.17 -3.37
C LYS A 29 -0.15 25.60 -2.84
N VAL A 30 0.96 26.20 -3.25
CA VAL A 30 2.31 25.82 -2.83
C VAL A 30 2.89 26.87 -1.89
N TYR A 31 3.51 26.42 -0.80
CA TYR A 31 4.14 27.28 0.20
C TYR A 31 5.57 26.86 0.44
N GLN A 32 6.49 27.82 0.47
CA GLN A 32 7.87 27.57 0.87
C GLN A 32 8.02 27.80 2.38
N GLN A 33 8.43 26.79 3.13
CA GLN A 33 8.70 26.85 4.55
C GLN A 33 9.67 25.76 4.99
N ASP A 34 10.67 26.13 5.78
CA ASP A 34 11.52 25.17 6.46
C ASP A 34 10.85 24.71 7.77
N VAL A 35 10.20 23.55 7.72
CA VAL A 35 9.47 23.00 8.87
C VAL A 35 10.37 22.55 10.02
N THR A 36 11.68 22.41 9.79
CA THR A 36 12.65 22.00 10.81
C THR A 36 13.17 23.19 11.63
N ILE A 37 13.25 24.37 11.02
CA ILE A 37 13.77 25.59 11.64
C ILE A 37 12.65 26.56 12.04
N SER A 38 11.66 26.75 11.18
CA SER A 38 10.63 27.79 11.31
C SER A 38 9.25 27.28 11.76
N GLY A 39 9.11 25.96 11.93
CA GLY A 39 7.86 25.32 12.33
C GLY A 39 6.80 25.32 11.22
N TYR A 40 5.51 25.39 11.59
CA TYR A 40 4.37 25.20 10.65
C TYR A 40 3.51 26.46 10.44
N SER A 41 3.97 27.63 10.89
CA SER A 41 3.14 28.83 11.06
C SER A 41 2.47 29.32 9.78
N ASN A 42 3.19 29.41 8.65
CA ASN A 42 2.62 29.91 7.39
C ASN A 42 1.62 28.91 6.80
N LEU A 43 1.91 27.61 6.93
CA LEU A 43 1.03 26.52 6.50
C LEU A 43 -0.28 26.53 7.29
N LEU A 44 -0.21 26.71 8.61
CA LEU A 44 -1.40 26.82 9.47
C LEU A 44 -2.19 28.10 9.19
N GLN A 45 -1.53 29.23 8.95
CA GLN A 45 -2.21 30.47 8.59
C GLN A 45 -3.01 30.31 7.30
N HIS A 46 -2.43 29.62 6.31
CA HIS A 46 -3.15 29.24 5.10
C HIS A 46 -4.39 28.40 5.41
N LEU A 47 -4.28 27.35 6.23
CA LEU A 47 -5.43 26.50 6.58
C LEU A 47 -6.54 27.29 7.27
N LYS A 48 -6.19 28.14 8.23
CA LYS A 48 -7.15 29.02 8.91
C LYS A 48 -7.90 29.93 7.94
N ALA A 49 -7.21 30.45 6.93
CA ALA A 49 -7.80 31.36 5.95
C ALA A 49 -8.62 30.65 4.86
N ALA A 50 -8.15 29.50 4.36
CA ALA A 50 -8.67 28.84 3.16
C ALA A 50 -9.55 27.61 3.44
N HIS A 51 -9.43 27.00 4.62
CA HIS A 51 -10.06 25.72 4.95
C HIS A 51 -10.87 25.81 6.25
N LYS A 52 -12.10 26.34 6.16
CA LYS A 52 -13.03 26.36 7.30
C LYS A 52 -13.28 24.92 7.79
N GLY A 53 -13.13 24.69 9.09
CA GLY A 53 -13.32 23.37 9.70
C GLY A 53 -12.12 22.43 9.59
N TYR A 54 -10.92 22.91 9.23
CA TYR A 54 -9.71 22.07 9.16
C TYR A 54 -9.35 21.35 10.49
N GLU A 55 -9.84 21.88 11.61
CA GLU A 55 -9.65 21.30 12.96
C GLU A 55 -10.56 20.09 13.22
N ALA A 56 -11.61 19.90 12.41
CA ALA A 56 -12.54 18.78 12.57
C ALA A 56 -11.94 17.44 12.13
N LEU A 57 -10.76 17.42 11.51
CA LEU A 57 -10.15 16.19 10.97
C LEU A 57 -9.55 15.25 12.03
N THR A 58 -9.55 15.65 13.30
CA THR A 58 -9.04 14.82 14.41
C THR A 58 -10.14 14.53 15.43
N ASN A 59 -10.13 13.32 15.95
CA ASN A 59 -10.90 12.91 17.11
C ASN A 59 -10.46 13.71 18.36
N ALA A 60 -11.29 13.72 19.40
CA ALA A 60 -11.01 14.42 20.66
C ALA A 60 -9.70 13.98 21.37
N ASN A 61 -9.13 12.84 20.98
CA ASN A 61 -7.84 12.33 21.47
C ASN A 61 -6.64 12.75 20.59
N GLY A 62 -6.85 13.60 19.57
CA GLY A 62 -5.79 14.13 18.71
C GLY A 62 -5.37 13.21 17.55
N THR A 63 -6.03 12.07 17.33
CA THR A 63 -5.79 11.19 16.17
C THR A 63 -6.66 11.62 14.98
N LEU A 64 -6.22 11.37 13.75
CA LEU A 64 -7.06 11.62 12.56
C LEU A 64 -8.37 10.81 12.63
N GLN A 65 -9.44 11.37 12.06
CA GLN A 65 -10.68 10.62 11.88
C GLN A 65 -10.42 9.40 10.97
N PRO A 66 -11.08 8.26 11.21
CA PRO A 66 -10.88 7.03 10.44
C PRO A 66 -11.03 7.22 8.93
N ALA A 67 -12.06 7.95 8.48
CA ALA A 67 -12.31 8.21 7.05
C ALA A 67 -11.16 8.95 6.35
N ILE A 68 -10.44 9.82 7.08
CA ILE A 68 -9.31 10.60 6.55
C ILE A 68 -8.04 9.75 6.52
N THR A 69 -7.86 8.92 7.55
CA THR A 69 -6.78 7.93 7.60
C THR A 69 -6.92 6.93 6.45
N GLU A 70 -8.15 6.45 6.22
CA GLU A 70 -8.49 5.55 5.13
C GLU A 70 -8.26 6.20 3.77
N PHE A 71 -8.68 7.45 3.57
CA PHE A 71 -8.40 8.22 2.35
C PHE A 71 -6.89 8.40 2.06
N LEU A 72 -6.09 8.70 3.09
CA LEU A 72 -4.63 8.85 2.95
C LEU A 72 -3.90 7.51 2.72
N GLN A 73 -4.45 6.39 3.22
CA GLN A 73 -3.92 5.04 2.98
C GLN A 73 -4.36 4.46 1.63
N LEU A 74 -5.58 4.79 1.18
CA LEU A 74 -6.14 4.39 -0.11
C LEU A 74 -5.24 4.81 -1.28
N ASP A 75 -4.64 6.00 -1.22
CA ASP A 75 -3.83 6.53 -2.33
C ASP A 75 -2.46 5.83 -2.46
N LYS A 76 -1.78 5.50 -1.34
CA LYS A 76 -0.49 4.78 -1.38
C LYS A 76 -0.66 3.28 -1.65
N SER A 77 -1.64 2.65 -1.01
CA SER A 77 -1.88 1.21 -1.16
C SER A 77 -2.34 0.87 -2.58
N ALA A 78 -3.24 1.67 -3.17
CA ALA A 78 -3.70 1.45 -4.55
C ALA A 78 -2.56 1.58 -5.59
N LEU A 79 -1.64 2.53 -5.40
CA LEU A 79 -0.50 2.71 -6.31
C LEU A 79 0.55 1.60 -6.15
N LEU A 80 0.81 1.14 -4.92
CA LEU A 80 1.67 -0.02 -4.67
C LEU A 80 1.05 -1.32 -5.20
N ASN A 81 -0.28 -1.46 -5.12
CA ASN A 81 -1.00 -2.58 -5.73
C ASN A 81 -0.85 -2.58 -7.26
N LYS A 82 -0.88 -1.41 -7.91
CA LYS A 82 -0.63 -1.32 -9.36
C LYS A 82 0.78 -1.79 -9.73
N TRP A 83 1.80 -1.37 -8.96
CA TRP A 83 3.17 -1.86 -9.14
C TRP A 83 3.28 -3.38 -8.94
N ALA A 84 2.73 -3.89 -7.82
CA ALA A 84 2.77 -5.31 -7.51
C ALA A 84 2.05 -6.15 -8.58
N ASN A 85 0.87 -5.72 -9.00
CA ASN A 85 0.10 -6.39 -10.04
C ASN A 85 0.86 -6.45 -11.37
N TRP A 86 1.48 -5.34 -11.79
CA TRP A 86 2.25 -5.32 -13.04
C TRP A 86 3.41 -6.32 -12.99
N ILE A 87 4.19 -6.29 -11.91
CA ILE A 87 5.34 -7.19 -11.74
C ILE A 87 4.91 -8.66 -11.74
N VAL A 88 3.86 -9.00 -10.98
CA VAL A 88 3.37 -10.39 -10.88
C VAL A 88 2.79 -10.87 -12.21
N MET A 89 1.91 -10.10 -12.84
CA MET A 89 1.20 -10.52 -14.05
C MET A 89 2.10 -10.64 -15.28
N LYS A 90 3.26 -9.96 -15.27
CA LYS A 90 4.25 -10.03 -16.34
C LYS A 90 5.51 -10.81 -15.97
N ALA A 91 5.52 -11.45 -14.79
CA ALA A 91 6.67 -12.19 -14.28
C ALA A 91 7.99 -11.39 -14.35
N LEU A 92 7.93 -10.11 -14.00
CA LEU A 92 9.08 -9.19 -14.06
C LEU A 92 9.91 -9.25 -12.77
N PRO A 93 11.20 -8.88 -12.81
CA PRO A 93 12.00 -8.75 -11.60
C PRO A 93 11.53 -7.57 -10.75
N LEU A 94 11.66 -7.65 -9.42
CA LEU A 94 11.33 -6.54 -8.51
C LEU A 94 12.11 -5.25 -8.79
N SER A 95 13.31 -5.35 -9.38
CA SER A 95 14.11 -4.20 -9.80
C SER A 95 13.48 -3.39 -10.93
N PHE A 96 12.46 -3.93 -11.61
CA PHE A 96 11.73 -3.24 -12.67
C PHE A 96 11.12 -1.91 -12.20
N CYS A 97 10.67 -1.82 -10.95
CA CYS A 97 10.13 -0.55 -10.41
C CYS A 97 11.20 0.53 -10.19
N GLU A 98 12.48 0.14 -10.20
CA GLU A 98 13.63 1.03 -10.04
C GLU A 98 14.30 1.41 -11.36
N ASP A 99 13.99 0.69 -12.44
CA ASP A 99 14.57 0.89 -13.76
C ASP A 99 14.30 2.33 -14.28
N PRO A 100 15.35 3.08 -14.67
CA PRO A 100 15.20 4.46 -15.13
C PRO A 100 14.28 4.60 -16.35
N HIS A 101 14.35 3.68 -17.31
CA HIS A 101 13.54 3.73 -18.52
C HIS A 101 12.06 3.49 -18.18
N THR A 102 11.78 2.46 -17.38
CA THR A 102 10.44 2.15 -16.87
C THR A 102 9.84 3.33 -16.13
N ARG A 103 10.62 3.98 -15.27
CA ARG A 103 10.20 5.19 -14.53
C ARG A 103 9.89 6.37 -15.45
N ALA A 104 10.58 6.51 -16.58
CA ALA A 104 10.30 7.54 -17.57
C ALA A 104 9.01 7.24 -18.37
N CYS A 105 8.69 5.95 -18.54
CA CYS A 105 7.53 5.52 -19.34
C CYS A 105 6.23 5.34 -18.55
N THR A 106 6.26 5.45 -17.22
CA THR A 106 5.08 5.25 -16.35
C THR A 106 4.66 6.51 -15.60
N LYS A 107 3.36 6.62 -15.33
CA LYS A 107 2.79 7.65 -14.43
C LYS A 107 2.74 7.19 -12.97
N LEU A 108 3.14 5.95 -12.68
CA LEU A 108 3.18 5.46 -11.30
C LEU A 108 4.27 6.19 -10.51
N PRO A 109 4.02 6.50 -9.22
CA PRO A 109 5.03 7.14 -8.39
C PRO A 109 6.26 6.25 -8.25
N ARG A 110 7.42 6.89 -8.09
CA ARG A 110 8.68 6.18 -7.82
C ARG A 110 8.55 5.37 -6.54
N VAL A 111 8.89 4.10 -6.62
CA VAL A 111 8.98 3.18 -5.48
C VAL A 111 10.34 2.50 -5.52
N SER A 112 10.83 2.07 -4.35
CA SER A 112 12.00 1.21 -4.26
C SER A 112 11.59 -0.26 -4.28
N ARG A 113 12.50 -1.13 -4.74
CA ARG A 113 12.33 -2.58 -4.69
C ARG A 113 12.05 -3.05 -3.27
N HIS A 114 12.65 -2.42 -2.27
CA HIS A 114 12.48 -2.75 -0.86
C HIS A 114 11.05 -2.46 -0.40
N THR A 115 10.57 -1.24 -0.66
CA THR A 115 9.20 -0.84 -0.29
C THR A 115 8.17 -1.72 -0.98
N LEU A 116 8.36 -2.01 -2.27
CA LEU A 116 7.45 -2.88 -3.01
C LEU A 116 7.46 -4.33 -2.47
N LYS A 117 8.64 -4.87 -2.14
CA LYS A 117 8.78 -6.19 -1.52
C LYS A 117 8.04 -6.27 -0.19
N VAL A 118 8.22 -5.30 0.70
CA VAL A 118 7.51 -5.25 1.99
C VAL A 118 6.00 -5.18 1.79
N HIS A 119 5.54 -4.37 0.83
CA HIS A 119 4.12 -4.29 0.48
C HIS A 119 3.56 -5.62 -0.04
N MET A 120 4.29 -6.31 -0.93
CA MET A 120 3.89 -7.62 -1.44
C MET A 120 3.81 -8.68 -0.33
N PHE A 121 4.71 -8.66 0.66
CA PHE A 121 4.58 -9.51 1.84
C PHE A 121 3.35 -9.16 2.70
N ALA A 122 2.99 -7.88 2.81
CA ALA A 122 1.77 -7.49 3.49
C ALA A 122 0.51 -8.00 2.75
N ILE A 123 0.50 -7.94 1.41
CA ILE A 123 -0.56 -8.55 0.59
C ILE A 123 -0.65 -10.05 0.86
N MET A 124 0.47 -10.77 0.85
CA MET A 124 0.52 -12.21 1.15
C MET A 124 -0.10 -12.52 2.52
N LYS A 125 0.30 -11.78 3.57
CA LYS A 125 -0.27 -11.97 4.92
C LYS A 125 -1.78 -11.74 4.97
N ASN A 126 -2.29 -10.74 4.23
CA ASN A 126 -3.72 -10.47 4.15
C ASN A 126 -4.45 -11.62 3.42
N VAL A 127 -3.86 -12.17 2.36
CA VAL A 127 -4.41 -13.34 1.64
C VAL A 127 -4.41 -14.57 2.55
N GLU A 128 -3.33 -14.82 3.31
CA GLU A 128 -3.29 -15.91 4.29
C GLU A 128 -4.36 -15.77 5.38
N ALA A 129 -4.55 -14.55 5.90
CA ALA A 129 -5.59 -14.27 6.89
C ALA A 129 -6.99 -14.49 6.30
N PHE A 130 -7.22 -14.06 5.06
CA PHE A 130 -8.47 -14.31 4.34
C PHE A 130 -8.72 -15.80 4.13
N ILE A 131 -7.72 -16.55 3.65
CA ILE A 131 -7.84 -18.00 3.46
C ILE A 131 -8.14 -18.68 4.80
N ARG A 132 -7.41 -18.35 5.87
CA ARG A 132 -7.64 -18.91 7.21
C ARG A 132 -9.05 -18.64 7.73
N ALA A 133 -9.59 -17.45 7.51
CA ALA A 133 -10.93 -17.09 7.96
C ALA A 133 -12.04 -17.78 7.17
N ASN A 134 -11.78 -18.19 5.93
CA ASN A 134 -12.77 -18.75 5.01
C ASN A 134 -12.58 -20.25 4.73
N LEU A 135 -11.53 -20.87 5.26
CA LEU A 135 -11.35 -22.31 5.21
C LEU A 135 -12.36 -22.99 6.14
N PRO A 136 -13.08 -24.04 5.68
CA PRO A 136 -13.94 -24.81 6.55
C PRO A 136 -13.12 -25.62 7.57
N HIS A 137 -13.80 -26.10 8.61
CA HIS A 137 -13.17 -26.96 9.64
C HIS A 137 -12.53 -28.23 9.06
N ALA A 138 -13.08 -28.76 7.96
CA ALA A 138 -12.54 -29.90 7.25
C ALA A 138 -12.45 -29.59 5.74
N PHE A 139 -11.31 -29.89 5.13
CA PHE A 139 -11.05 -29.76 3.70
C PHE A 139 -10.08 -30.86 3.25
N GLY A 140 -10.11 -31.19 1.97
CA GLY A 140 -9.14 -32.07 1.34
C GLY A 140 -7.85 -31.33 0.99
N LEU A 141 -6.72 -32.03 1.04
CA LEU A 141 -5.44 -31.54 0.52
C LEU A 141 -5.16 -32.18 -0.83
N VAL A 142 -4.82 -31.38 -1.82
CA VAL A 142 -4.42 -31.84 -3.16
C VAL A 142 -3.00 -31.37 -3.42
N PHE A 143 -2.15 -32.31 -3.85
CA PHE A 143 -0.79 -32.06 -4.28
C PHE A 143 -0.74 -32.17 -5.80
N ASP A 144 -0.25 -31.12 -6.46
CA ASP A 144 -0.10 -31.07 -7.92
C ASP A 144 1.37 -30.84 -8.28
N GLY A 145 1.97 -31.78 -9.00
CA GLY A 145 3.37 -31.75 -9.36
C GLY A 145 3.57 -31.06 -10.71
N TRP A 146 4.49 -30.10 -10.77
CA TRP A 146 4.89 -29.45 -12.02
C TRP A 146 6.41 -29.47 -12.19
N THR A 147 6.91 -29.63 -13.42
CA THR A 147 8.35 -29.54 -13.71
C THR A 147 8.58 -28.50 -14.80
N THR A 148 9.51 -27.58 -14.56
CA THR A 148 9.97 -26.62 -15.57
C THR A 148 11.46 -26.36 -15.44
N SER A 149 12.16 -26.32 -16.58
CA SER A 149 13.59 -25.97 -16.65
C SER A 149 14.47 -26.77 -15.68
N GLY A 150 14.16 -28.05 -15.47
CA GLY A 150 14.93 -28.94 -14.58
C GLY A 150 14.61 -28.80 -13.09
N VAL A 151 13.68 -27.93 -12.69
CA VAL A 151 13.22 -27.78 -11.31
C VAL A 151 11.83 -28.39 -11.16
N ARG A 152 11.67 -29.23 -10.14
CA ARG A 152 10.39 -29.83 -9.75
C ARG A 152 9.71 -28.91 -8.74
N TYR A 153 8.40 -28.75 -8.85
CA TYR A 153 7.57 -27.94 -7.96
C TYR A 153 6.37 -28.77 -7.53
N VAL A 154 5.83 -28.46 -6.35
CA VAL A 154 4.55 -29.03 -5.88
C VAL A 154 3.64 -27.89 -5.46
N GLY A 155 2.48 -27.79 -6.10
CA GLY A 155 1.37 -27.00 -5.62
C GLY A 155 0.59 -27.76 -4.56
N LEU A 156 0.44 -27.17 -3.38
CA LEU A 156 -0.43 -27.67 -2.32
C LEU A 156 -1.72 -26.85 -2.31
N PHE A 157 -2.86 -27.50 -2.47
CA PHE A 157 -4.17 -26.87 -2.48
C PHE A 157 -5.04 -27.39 -1.34
N ALA A 158 -5.83 -26.50 -0.73
CA ALA A 158 -7.01 -26.92 0.03
C ALA A 158 -8.20 -26.97 -0.93
N VAL A 159 -8.99 -28.04 -0.87
CA VAL A 159 -10.18 -28.26 -1.68
C VAL A 159 -11.36 -28.57 -0.77
N PHE A 160 -12.48 -27.91 -1.02
CA PHE A 160 -13.69 -27.98 -0.20
C PHE A 160 -14.92 -27.61 -1.04
N PRO A 161 -16.14 -27.90 -0.59
CA PRO A 161 -17.34 -27.44 -1.28
C PRO A 161 -17.30 -25.92 -1.50
N PRO A 162 -17.67 -25.41 -2.69
CA PRO A 162 -17.73 -23.98 -2.95
C PRO A 162 -18.47 -23.20 -1.87
N THR A 163 -17.96 -22.02 -1.53
CA THR A 163 -18.57 -21.09 -0.58
C THR A 163 -18.79 -19.74 -1.24
N ASP A 164 -19.61 -18.88 -0.63
CA ASP A 164 -19.82 -17.52 -1.13
C ASP A 164 -18.50 -16.73 -1.20
N ALA A 165 -17.59 -16.96 -0.25
CA ALA A 165 -16.29 -16.31 -0.20
C ALA A 165 -15.28 -16.92 -1.19
N ILE A 166 -15.36 -18.23 -1.45
CA ILE A 166 -14.44 -18.95 -2.33
C ILE A 166 -15.26 -19.83 -3.30
N PRO A 167 -15.75 -19.23 -4.41
CA PRO A 167 -16.64 -19.93 -5.34
C PRO A 167 -15.98 -21.09 -6.09
N ALA A 168 -14.64 -21.08 -6.18
CA ALA A 168 -13.90 -22.14 -6.85
C ALA A 168 -13.82 -23.45 -6.02
N GLY A 169 -14.16 -23.41 -4.72
CA GLY A 169 -13.99 -24.56 -3.82
C GLY A 169 -12.55 -25.05 -3.68
N ARG A 170 -11.57 -24.22 -4.07
CA ARG A 170 -10.14 -24.54 -3.96
C ARG A 170 -9.29 -23.29 -3.78
N VAL A 171 -8.22 -23.41 -3.00
CA VAL A 171 -7.21 -22.35 -2.81
C VAL A 171 -5.81 -22.94 -2.81
N LEU A 172 -4.86 -22.23 -3.40
CA LEU A 172 -3.44 -22.57 -3.32
C LEU A 172 -2.91 -22.17 -1.93
N LEU A 173 -2.32 -23.12 -1.21
CA LEU A 173 -1.70 -22.91 0.10
C LEU A 173 -0.19 -22.70 -0.01
N ALA A 174 0.47 -23.46 -0.88
CA ALA A 174 1.91 -23.38 -1.06
C ALA A 174 2.31 -23.82 -2.48
N PHE A 175 3.42 -23.28 -2.99
CA PHE A 175 4.03 -23.71 -4.26
C PHE A 175 5.57 -23.77 -4.14
N PRO A 176 6.12 -24.64 -3.27
CA PRO A 176 7.56 -24.79 -3.13
C PRO A 176 8.20 -25.55 -4.30
N PRO A 177 9.49 -25.29 -4.59
CA PRO A 177 10.31 -26.26 -5.31
C PRO A 177 10.46 -27.55 -4.46
N LEU A 178 10.51 -28.70 -5.12
CA LEU A 178 10.95 -29.95 -4.53
C LEU A 178 12.47 -30.02 -4.66
N GLU A 179 13.15 -30.11 -3.53
CA GLU A 179 14.55 -30.49 -3.47
C GLU A 179 14.61 -32.03 -3.57
N ASP A 180 15.56 -32.55 -4.35
CA ASP A 180 15.84 -33.99 -4.47
C ASP A 180 16.58 -34.54 -3.24
#